data_AF-A0A7G3ANH7-F1
#
_entry.id   AF-A0A7G3ANH7-F1
#
_cell.length_a   1.000
_cell.length_b   1.000
_cell.length_c   1.000
_cell.angle_alpha   90.00
_cell.angle_beta   90.00
_cell.angle_gamma   90.00
#
_symmetry.space_group_name_H-M   'P 1'
#
loop_
_entity.id
_entity.type
_entity.pdbx_description
1 polymer ?
#
loop_
_entity_poly.entity_id
_entity_poly.type
_entity_poly.pdbx_seq_one_letter_code
_entity_poly.pdbx_strand_id
1 'polypeptide(L)' 'MKFLLLLGLLPCFVNSANILVLETTASPSHHIWIKTLLMALAERGHNITSLSPDREENKIQNLHYIHL' A
#
# COMPACT_ATOMS: atom_id res chain seq x y z
N MET A 1 -2.99 -33.36 10.25
CA MET A 1 -1.89 -32.89 9.38
C MET A 1 -2.36 -32.35 8.03
N LYS A 2 -3.18 -33.06 7.24
CA LYS A 2 -3.64 -32.57 5.92
C LYS A 2 -4.38 -31.23 5.93
N PHE A 3 -5.21 -30.97 6.94
CA PHE A 3 -5.96 -29.70 7.07
C PHE A 3 -5.06 -28.48 7.32
N LEU A 4 -3.99 -28.64 8.12
CA LEU A 4 -3.00 -27.59 8.38
C LEU A 4 -2.21 -27.21 7.12
N LEU A 5 -1.90 -28.20 6.28
CA LEU A 5 -1.25 -27.95 4.97
C LEU A 5 -2.17 -27.16 4.03
N LEU A 6 -3.47 -27.49 4.01
CA LEU A 6 -4.44 -26.75 3.21
C LEU A 6 -4.55 -25.29 3.67
N LEU A 7 -4.60 -25.05 4.98
CA LEU A 7 -4.68 -23.71 5.57
C LEU A 7 -3.44 -22.86 5.23
N GLY A 8 -2.25 -23.47 5.19
CA GLY A 8 -1.01 -22.80 4.82
C GLY A 8 -0.90 -22.38 3.35
N LEU A 9 -1.70 -22.96 2.46
CA LEU A 9 -1.72 -22.62 1.02
C LEU A 9 -2.68 -21.48 0.68
N LEU A 10 -3.68 -21.20 1.53
CA LEU A 10 -4.66 -20.13 1.30
C LEU A 10 -4.03 -18.75 1.05
N PRO A 11 -2.97 -18.32 1.76
CA PRO A 11 -2.31 -17.03 1.52
C PRO A 11 -1.72 -16.90 0.11
N CYS A 12 -1.40 -17.99 -0.57
CA CYS A 12 -0.87 -17.96 -1.94
C CYS A 12 -1.93 -17.55 -2.98
N PHE A 13 -3.21 -17.59 -2.63
CA PHE A 13 -4.33 -17.27 -3.53
C PHE A 13 -4.94 -15.88 -3.27
N VAL A 14 -4.42 -15.12 -2.29
CA VAL A 14 -4.93 -13.78 -1.98
C VAL A 14 -3.96 -12.71 -2.44
N ASN A 15 -4.51 -11.60 -2.94
CA ASN A 15 -3.74 -10.46 -3.44
C ASN A 15 -3.58 -9.36 -2.38
N SER A 16 -3.55 -9.72 -1.09
CA SER A 16 -3.57 -8.77 0.04
C SER A 16 -2.37 -7.83 0.09
N ALA A 17 -1.29 -8.15 -0.63
CA ALA A 17 -0.14 -7.26 -0.77
C ALA A 17 -0.39 -6.10 -1.74
N ASN A 18 -1.48 -6.10 -2.52
CA ASN A 18 -1.88 -4.97 -3.37
C ASN A 18 -2.86 -4.09 -2.60
N ILE A 19 -2.46 -2.88 -2.25
CA ILE A 19 -3.19 -1.99 -1.36
C ILE A 19 -3.53 -0.69 -2.09
N LEU A 20 -4.81 -0.35 -2.11
CA LEU A 20 -5.31 0.96 -2.54
C LEU A 20 -5.50 1.84 -1.31
N VAL A 21 -4.94 3.05 -1.35
CA VAL A 21 -5.05 4.05 -0.30
C VAL A 21 -5.86 5.22 -0.82
N LEU A 22 -6.88 5.60 -0.05
CA LEU A 22 -7.74 6.74 -0.33
C LEU A 22 -7.56 7.76 0.79
N GLU A 23 -6.96 8.89 0.47
CA GLU A 23 -6.78 9.99 1.41
C GLU A 23 -8.09 10.78 1.51
N THR A 24 -8.74 10.77 2.68
CA THR A 24 -10.08 11.38 2.86
C THR A 24 -10.06 12.90 3.02
N THR A 25 -8.88 13.47 3.23
CA THR A 25 -8.68 14.90 3.47
C THR A 25 -7.61 15.42 2.54
N ALA A 26 -7.96 16.38 1.68
CA ALA A 26 -7.00 17.04 0.80
C ALA A 26 -6.17 18.08 1.55
N SER A 27 -5.14 17.61 2.26
CA SER A 27 -4.24 18.46 3.04
C SER A 27 -2.83 17.84 3.09
N PRO A 28 -1.77 18.62 2.81
CA PRO A 28 -0.38 18.15 2.89
C PRO A 28 -0.02 17.52 4.24
N SER A 29 -0.60 18.00 5.34
CA SER A 29 -0.38 17.45 6.68
C SER A 29 -0.87 16.00 6.84
N HIS A 30 -2.00 15.66 6.21
CA HIS A 30 -2.54 14.30 6.23
C HIS A 30 -1.71 13.38 5.34
N HIS A 31 -1.25 13.92 4.21
CA HIS A 31 -0.36 13.20 3.30
C HIS A 31 0.98 12.86 3.97
N ILE A 32 1.62 13.82 4.64
CA ILE A 32 2.89 13.60 5.37
C ILE A 32 2.74 12.49 6.42
N TRP A 33 1.63 12.48 7.16
CA TRP A 33 1.36 11.46 8.16
C TRP A 33 1.22 10.06 7.52
N ILE A 34 0.37 9.90 6.51
CA ILE A 34 0.11 8.58 5.92
C ILE A 34 1.31 8.08 5.12
N LYS A 35 2.05 8.96 4.45
CA LYS A 35 3.22 8.63 3.62
C LYS A 35 4.24 7.77 4.35
N THR A 36 4.49 8.03 5.63
CA THR A 36 5.42 7.22 6.44
C THR A 36 4.99 5.75 6.50
N LEU A 37 3.69 5.50 6.65
CA LEU A 37 3.14 4.14 6.62
C LEU A 37 3.24 3.52 5.23
N LEU A 38 2.94 4.29 4.17
CA LEU A 38 2.97 3.79 2.80
C LEU A 38 4.39 3.35 2.40
N MET A 39 5.39 4.16 2.74
CA MET A 39 6.80 3.85 2.51
C MET A 39 7.20 2.57 3.25
N ALA A 40 6.84 2.46 4.53
CA ALA A 40 7.17 1.29 5.35
C ALA A 40 6.51 0.00 4.83
N LEU A 41 5.31 0.07 4.26
CA LEU A 41 4.66 -1.08 3.63
C LEU A 41 5.32 -1.43 2.29
N ALA A 42 5.64 -0.43 1.46
CA ALA A 42 6.31 -0.63 0.18
C ALA A 42 7.69 -1.30 0.36
N GLU A 43 8.47 -0.87 1.36
CA GLU A 43 9.76 -1.47 1.75
C GLU A 43 9.63 -2.93 2.19
N ARG A 44 8.47 -3.33 2.75
CA ARG A 44 8.16 -4.72 3.14
C ARG A 44 7.66 -5.57 1.96
N GLY A 45 7.65 -5.03 0.75
CA GLY A 45 7.27 -5.74 -0.48
C GLY A 45 5.78 -5.66 -0.82
N HIS A 46 5.01 -4.81 -0.14
CA HIS A 46 3.63 -4.52 -0.55
C HIS A 46 3.61 -3.61 -1.78
N ASN A 47 2.65 -3.81 -2.67
CA ASN A 47 2.38 -2.97 -3.84
C ASN A 47 1.28 -1.96 -3.50
N ILE A 48 1.65 -0.70 -3.32
CA ILE A 48 0.77 0.36 -2.85
C ILE A 48 0.41 1.30 -4.00
N THR A 49 -0.87 1.65 -4.12
CA THR A 49 -1.34 2.77 -4.95
C THR A 49 -2.08 3.76 -4.05
N SER A 50 -1.58 4.98 -3.92
CA SER A 50 -2.24 6.07 -3.20
C SER A 50 -2.90 7.04 -4.16
N LEU A 51 -4.17 7.32 -3.93
CA LEU A 51 -4.88 8.42 -4.57
C LEU A 51 -4.71 9.66 -3.69
N SER A 52 -3.94 10.63 -4.17
CA SER A 52 -3.52 11.78 -3.38
C SER A 52 -3.77 13.11 -4.13
N PRO A 53 -4.23 14.15 -3.41
CA PRO A 53 -4.30 15.51 -3.97
C PRO A 53 -2.92 16.18 -4.01
N ASP A 54 -1.94 15.67 -3.28
CA ASP A 54 -0.57 16.18 -3.30
C ASP A 54 0.23 15.50 -4.41
N ARG A 55 1.18 16.23 -5.02
CA ARG A 55 2.05 15.69 -6.07
C ARG A 55 3.31 15.14 -5.47
N GLU A 56 3.59 13.87 -5.75
CA GLU A 56 4.84 13.23 -5.33
C GLU A 56 5.82 13.04 -6.48
N GLU A 57 7.01 13.62 -6.30
CA GLU A 57 8.11 13.55 -7.26
C GLU A 57 9.06 12.39 -6.97
N ASN A 58 9.13 11.97 -5.70
CA ASN A 58 10.03 10.91 -5.27
C ASN A 58 9.46 9.54 -5.63
N LYS A 59 10.15 8.82 -6.52
CA LYS A 59 9.80 7.45 -6.89
C LYS A 59 10.34 6.47 -5.85
N ILE A 60 9.43 5.78 -5.18
CA ILE A 60 9.71 4.69 -4.26
C ILE A 60 9.23 3.39 -4.90
N GLN A 61 10.05 2.34 -4.83
CA GLN A 61 9.69 1.05 -5.40
C GLN A 61 8.41 0.53 -4.74
N ASN A 62 7.48 0.00 -5.55
CA ASN A 62 6.17 -0.51 -5.11
C ASN A 62 5.25 0.52 -4.45
N LEU A 63 5.51 1.83 -4.62
CA LEU A 63 4.63 2.90 -4.16
C LEU A 63 4.28 3.81 -5.34
N HIS A 64 3.02 3.80 -5.71
CA HIS A 64 2.47 4.53 -6.85
C HIS A 64 1.54 5.63 -6.36
N TYR A 65 1.62 6.80 -6.97
CA TYR A 65 0.73 7.92 -6.70
C TYR A 65 -0.12 8.22 -7.93
N ILE A 66 -1.42 8.38 -7.71
CA ILE A 66 -2.37 8.94 -8.67
C ILE A 66 -2.77 10.30 -8.12
N HIS A 67 -2.45 11.35 -8.87
CA HIS A 67 -2.83 12.71 -8.52
C HIS A 67 -4.29 12.96 -8.90
N LEU A 68 -5.06 13.58 -7.99
CA LEU A 68 -6.45 14.04 -8.22
C LEU A 68 -6.51 15.44 -8.84
#